data_AF-A0A538JET5-F1
#
_entry.id   AF-A0A538JET5-F1
#
_cell.length_a   1.000
_cell.length_b   1.000
_cell.length_c   1.000
_cell.angle_alpha   90.00
_cell.angle_beta   90.00
_cell.angle_gamma   90.00
#
_symmetry.space_group_name_H-M   'P 1'
#
loop_
_entity.id
_entity.type
_entity.pdbx_description
1 polymer ?
#
loop_
_entity_poly.entity_id
_entity_poly.type
_entity_poly.pdbx_seq_one_letter_code
_entity_poly.pdbx_strand_id
1 'polypeptide(L)'
;MQELRPGLYRWTAPHPEWEPGAEKDSPGDWPRDVGCVAYDAGDVVVLVDPLVDDWRPLDAIVARRPVALVTTMPGHERSKGEVGARYPAAAPRGVEPVEIRGAGETMVWIPEHRALVPGDRLIGDEAGGVRMCPPSWLRYSSIAHDELREALLPLLDLPVDLILLTHGEPVLTDGHAALERALRPIAK
;
A
#
# COMPACT_ATOMS: atom_id res chain seq x y z
N MET A 1 -6.00 -12.68 -7.42
CA MET A 1 -6.74 -11.90 -6.39
C MET A 1 -7.18 -12.84 -5.28
N GLN A 2 -6.95 -12.46 -4.02
CA GLN A 2 -7.19 -13.25 -2.83
C GLN A 2 -8.00 -12.43 -1.82
N GLU A 3 -9.03 -13.04 -1.23
CA GLU A 3 -9.71 -12.50 -0.06
C GLU A 3 -8.91 -12.86 1.20
N LEU A 4 -8.40 -11.85 1.90
CA LEU A 4 -7.59 -12.00 3.12
C LEU A 4 -8.48 -12.11 4.37
N ARG A 5 -9.55 -11.31 4.38
CA ARG A 5 -10.63 -11.30 5.38
C ARG A 5 -11.93 -11.01 4.62
N PRO A 6 -13.11 -11.35 5.15
CA PRO A 6 -14.38 -11.02 4.49
C PRO A 6 -14.40 -9.54 4.10
N GLY A 7 -14.53 -9.25 2.80
CA GLY A 7 -14.56 -7.88 2.28
C GLY A 7 -13.19 -7.21 2.08
N LEU A 8 -12.07 -7.85 2.42
CA LEU A 8 -10.71 -7.34 2.21
C LEU A 8 -9.95 -8.21 1.24
N TYR A 9 -9.57 -7.63 0.10
CA TYR A 9 -8.91 -8.35 -0.98
C TYR A 9 -7.55 -7.73 -1.30
N ARG A 10 -6.60 -8.60 -1.66
CA ARG A 10 -5.30 -8.21 -2.20
C ARG A 10 -5.01 -8.98 -3.48
N TRP A 11 -4.30 -8.34 -4.39
CA TRP A 11 -3.66 -9.03 -5.52
C TRP A 11 -2.35 -8.32 -5.86
N THR A 12 -1.56 -8.96 -6.71
CA THR A 12 -0.42 -8.34 -7.37
C THR A 12 -0.63 -8.36 -8.87
N ALA A 13 -0.01 -7.40 -9.57
CA ALA A 13 0.01 -7.35 -11.02
C ALA A 13 1.37 -6.81 -11.50
N PRO A 14 1.85 -7.21 -12.70
CA PRO A 14 3.14 -6.77 -13.21
C PRO A 14 3.09 -5.30 -13.61
N HIS A 15 3.91 -4.45 -12.97
CA HIS A 15 3.93 -3.02 -13.27
C HIS A 15 4.55 -2.76 -14.67
N PRO A 16 3.90 -1.98 -15.55
CA PRO A 16 4.38 -1.76 -16.92
C PRO A 16 5.68 -0.97 -17.00
N GLU A 17 5.97 -0.14 -15.99
CA GLU A 17 7.22 0.64 -15.90
C GLU A 17 8.35 -0.10 -15.16
N TRP A 18 8.15 -1.38 -14.83
CA TRP A 18 9.19 -2.17 -14.20
C TRP A 18 10.29 -2.55 -15.19
N GLU A 19 11.54 -2.36 -14.78
CA GLU A 19 12.71 -2.77 -15.55
C GLU A 19 13.57 -3.77 -14.76
N PRO A 20 14.05 -4.86 -15.38
CA PRO A 20 14.96 -5.79 -14.73
C PRO A 20 16.35 -5.17 -14.52
N GLY A 21 17.07 -5.61 -13.48
CA GLY A 21 18.49 -5.29 -13.30
C GLY A 21 18.77 -3.91 -12.73
N ALA A 22 17.79 -3.29 -12.05
CA ALA A 22 18.03 -2.11 -11.24
C ALA A 22 19.13 -2.37 -10.19
N GLU A 23 19.95 -1.35 -9.93
CA GLU A 23 20.96 -1.41 -8.88
C GLU A 23 20.27 -1.61 -7.52
N LYS A 24 20.82 -2.49 -6.68
CA LYS A 24 20.25 -2.79 -5.36
C LYS A 24 20.00 -1.50 -4.57
N ASP A 25 18.84 -1.46 -3.94
CA ASP A 25 18.32 -0.34 -3.17
C ASP A 25 18.12 0.94 -3.99
N SER A 26 18.36 0.97 -5.31
CA SER A 26 18.03 2.13 -6.14
C SER A 26 16.52 2.33 -6.21
N PRO A 27 16.03 3.51 -6.63
CA PRO A 27 14.59 3.73 -6.78
C PRO A 27 13.90 2.87 -7.85
N GLY A 28 14.64 2.12 -8.64
CA GLY A 28 14.11 1.11 -9.56
C GLY A 28 14.13 -0.32 -8.98
N ASP A 29 14.72 -0.51 -7.79
CA ASP A 29 14.91 -1.84 -7.18
C ASP A 29 13.66 -2.31 -6.43
N TRP A 30 12.59 -2.48 -7.18
CA TRP A 30 11.32 -2.97 -6.67
C TRP A 30 10.83 -4.16 -7.50
N PRO A 31 10.04 -5.07 -6.91
CA PRO A 31 9.62 -6.30 -7.59
C PRO A 31 8.64 -5.99 -8.73
N ARG A 32 8.74 -6.76 -9.82
CA ARG A 32 7.84 -6.64 -10.99
C ARG A 32 6.37 -6.60 -10.60
N ASP A 33 5.96 -7.50 -9.71
CA ASP A 33 4.58 -7.63 -9.27
C ASP A 33 4.32 -6.73 -8.06
N VAL A 34 3.40 -5.76 -8.21
CA VAL A 34 3.08 -4.78 -7.17
C VAL A 34 1.70 -5.02 -6.55
N GLY A 35 1.63 -4.87 -5.22
CA GLY A 35 0.44 -5.07 -4.42
C GLY A 35 -0.63 -4.01 -4.66
N CYS A 36 -1.88 -4.48 -4.75
CA CYS A 36 -3.09 -3.69 -4.89
C CYS A 36 -4.13 -4.17 -3.88
N VAL A 37 -4.99 -3.27 -3.38
CA VAL A 37 -5.99 -3.59 -2.36
C VAL A 37 -7.38 -3.18 -2.83
N ALA A 38 -8.36 -4.05 -2.57
CA ALA A 38 -9.78 -3.71 -2.64
C ALA A 38 -10.42 -3.96 -1.27
N TYR A 39 -11.21 -3.01 -0.82
CA TYR A 39 -11.99 -3.08 0.41
C TYR A 39 -13.46 -2.84 0.11
N ASP A 40 -14.29 -3.84 0.42
CA ASP A 40 -15.73 -3.77 0.33
C ASP A 40 -16.28 -3.06 1.58
N ALA A 41 -16.58 -1.77 1.46
CA ALA A 41 -17.18 -0.96 2.51
C ALA A 41 -18.72 -1.03 2.52
N GLY A 42 -19.32 -2.05 1.87
CA GLY A 42 -20.76 -2.25 1.73
C GLY A 42 -21.32 -1.60 0.47
N ASP A 43 -21.66 -0.31 0.54
CA ASP A 43 -22.26 0.45 -0.58
C ASP A 43 -21.22 0.93 -1.61
N VAL A 44 -19.94 0.96 -1.22
CA VAL A 44 -18.81 1.41 -2.03
C VAL A 44 -17.69 0.37 -1.95
N VAL A 45 -17.01 0.12 -3.08
CA VAL A 45 -15.74 -0.60 -3.08
C VAL A 45 -14.59 0.41 -3.14
N VAL A 46 -13.74 0.43 -2.13
CA VAL A 46 -12.52 1.26 -2.09
C VAL A 46 -11.38 0.48 -2.74
N LEU A 47 -10.74 1.09 -3.74
CA LEU A 47 -9.54 0.55 -4.38
C LEU A 47 -8.35 1.43 -4.04
N VAL A 48 -7.31 0.82 -3.49
CA VAL A 48 -6.04 1.49 -3.16
C VAL A 48 -4.99 1.05 -4.18
N ASP A 49 -4.44 2.03 -4.90
CA ASP A 49 -3.40 1.86 -5.92
C ASP A 49 -3.70 0.73 -6.93
N PRO A 50 -4.88 0.69 -7.59
CA PRO A 50 -5.25 -0.45 -8.41
C PRO A 50 -4.40 -0.56 -9.69
N LEU A 51 -3.83 -1.74 -9.94
CA LEU A 51 -3.28 -2.16 -11.22
C LEU A 51 -4.06 -3.40 -11.69
N VAL A 52 -4.67 -3.33 -12.87
CA VAL A 52 -5.62 -4.36 -13.34
C VAL A 52 -5.12 -4.97 -14.65
N ASP A 53 -4.76 -6.26 -14.59
CA ASP A 53 -4.41 -7.09 -15.75
C ASP A 53 -5.56 -8.04 -16.16
N ASP A 54 -6.42 -8.42 -15.20
CA ASP A 54 -7.67 -9.14 -15.42
C ASP A 54 -8.86 -8.43 -14.75
N TRP A 55 -9.81 -7.97 -15.56
CA TRP A 55 -11.01 -7.26 -15.10
C TRP A 55 -12.03 -8.16 -14.40
N ARG A 56 -12.08 -9.46 -14.72
CA ARG A 56 -13.12 -10.38 -14.24
C ARG A 56 -13.22 -10.46 -12.71
N PRO A 57 -12.12 -10.68 -11.95
CA PRO A 57 -12.20 -10.75 -10.49
C PRO A 57 -12.58 -9.39 -9.88
N LEU A 58 -12.13 -8.28 -10.47
CA LEU A 58 -12.50 -6.95 -9.99
C LEU A 58 -13.99 -6.63 -10.27
N ASP A 59 -14.51 -6.99 -11.44
CA ASP A 59 -15.93 -6.85 -11.78
C ASP A 59 -16.82 -7.62 -10.78
N ALA A 60 -16.38 -8.81 -10.37
CA ALA A 60 -17.09 -9.65 -9.41
C ALA A 60 -17.14 -9.02 -8.01
N ILE A 61 -16.03 -8.42 -7.55
CA ILE A 61 -16.00 -7.68 -6.28
C ILE A 61 -16.85 -6.42 -6.38
N VAL A 62 -16.68 -5.61 -7.43
CA VAL A 62 -17.41 -4.34 -7.56
C VAL A 62 -18.91 -4.59 -7.65
N ALA A 63 -19.35 -5.64 -8.35
CA ALA A 63 -20.76 -6.07 -8.39
C ALA A 63 -21.74 -4.92 -8.72
N ARG A 64 -21.35 -4.02 -9.64
CA ARG A 64 -22.10 -2.83 -10.09
C ARG A 64 -22.22 -1.70 -9.05
N ARG A 65 -21.52 -1.79 -7.92
CA ARG A 65 -21.42 -0.70 -6.93
C ARG A 65 -20.48 0.40 -7.43
N PRO A 66 -20.63 1.64 -6.93
CA PRO A 66 -19.65 2.67 -7.19
C PRO A 66 -18.30 2.36 -6.51
N VAL A 67 -17.24 2.91 -7.08
CA VAL A 67 -15.85 2.72 -6.66
C VAL A 67 -15.27 4.03 -6.15
N ALA A 68 -14.56 3.95 -5.04
CA ALA A 68 -13.69 5.03 -4.56
C ALA A 68 -12.23 4.69 -4.83
N LEU A 69 -11.51 5.58 -5.52
CA LEU A 69 -10.11 5.41 -5.87
C LEU A 69 -9.23 6.19 -4.90
N VAL A 70 -8.34 5.50 -4.21
CA VAL A 70 -7.34 6.09 -3.31
C VAL A 70 -5.95 5.82 -3.87
N THR A 71 -5.13 6.86 -3.94
CA THR A 71 -3.74 6.78 -4.39
C THR A 71 -2.84 7.17 -3.22
N THR A 72 -1.93 6.28 -2.81
CA THR A 72 -1.10 6.52 -1.62
C THR A 72 0.00 7.55 -1.87
N MET A 73 0.53 7.60 -3.08
CA MET A 73 1.58 8.55 -3.47
C MET A 73 1.68 8.72 -5.00
N PRO A 74 2.34 9.79 -5.49
CA PRO A 74 2.60 9.95 -6.92
C PRO A 74 3.37 8.77 -7.50
N GLY A 75 2.97 8.31 -8.70
CA GLY A 75 3.51 7.11 -9.34
C GLY A 75 2.65 5.85 -9.09
N HIS A 76 1.68 5.92 -8.15
CA HIS A 76 0.75 4.81 -7.88
C HIS A 76 -0.60 4.95 -8.61
N GLU A 77 -0.69 5.87 -9.58
CA GLU A 77 -1.91 6.03 -10.37
C GLU A 77 -2.27 4.76 -11.13
N ARG A 78 -1.29 4.03 -11.70
CA ARG A 78 -1.51 2.69 -12.29
C ARG A 78 -2.75 2.67 -13.21
N SER A 79 -3.70 1.76 -12.97
CA SER A 79 -4.95 1.63 -13.73
C SER A 79 -6.06 2.59 -13.26
N LYS A 80 -5.80 3.58 -12.39
CA LYS A 80 -6.82 4.52 -11.85
C LYS A 80 -7.68 5.16 -12.95
N GLY A 81 -7.06 5.56 -14.07
CA GLY A 81 -7.78 6.14 -15.21
C GLY A 81 -8.77 5.16 -15.85
N GLU A 82 -8.33 3.93 -16.11
CA GLU A 82 -9.16 2.87 -16.70
C GLU A 82 -10.29 2.44 -15.76
N VAL A 83 -9.98 2.31 -14.47
CA VAL A 83 -10.95 1.96 -13.43
C VAL A 83 -12.01 3.06 -13.28
N GLY A 84 -11.60 4.34 -13.29
CA GLY A 84 -12.50 5.49 -13.22
C GLY A 84 -13.41 5.64 -14.45
N ALA A 85 -12.96 5.16 -15.62
CA ALA A 85 -13.79 5.08 -16.82
C ALA A 85 -14.78 3.90 -16.78
N ARG A 86 -14.44 2.84 -16.04
CA ARG A 86 -15.22 1.58 -15.99
C ARG A 86 -16.36 1.61 -14.99
N TYR A 87 -16.16 2.20 -13.81
CA TYR A 87 -17.13 2.15 -12.71
C TYR A 87 -17.63 3.54 -12.30
N PRO A 88 -18.87 3.67 -11.78
CA PRO A 88 -19.34 4.91 -11.21
C PRO A 88 -18.46 5.34 -10.03
N ALA A 89 -18.15 6.63 -9.94
CA ALA A 89 -17.33 7.16 -8.85
C ALA A 89 -18.12 7.32 -7.54
N ALA A 90 -17.44 7.10 -6.41
CA ALA A 90 -17.89 7.46 -5.07
C ALA A 90 -16.74 8.03 -4.23
N ALA A 91 -17.10 8.67 -3.11
CA ALA A 91 -16.14 9.05 -2.09
C ALA A 91 -15.71 7.80 -1.27
N PRO A 92 -14.45 7.73 -0.78
CA PRO A 92 -13.99 6.66 0.09
C PRO A 92 -14.84 6.54 1.36
N ARG A 93 -15.07 5.31 1.82
CA ARG A 93 -15.77 4.99 3.07
C ARG A 93 -15.01 3.94 3.86
N GLY A 94 -15.11 4.00 5.19
CA GLY A 94 -14.51 3.00 6.08
C GLY A 94 -12.98 2.95 6.03
N VAL A 95 -12.34 3.99 5.48
CA VAL A 95 -10.89 4.13 5.40
C VAL A 95 -10.48 5.53 5.87
N GLU A 96 -9.30 5.62 6.46
CA GLU A 96 -8.74 6.86 7.00
C GLU A 96 -7.38 7.15 6.34
N PRO A 97 -7.14 8.37 5.85
CA PRO A 97 -5.83 8.76 5.34
C PRO A 97 -4.86 8.96 6.51
N VAL A 98 -3.64 8.44 6.37
CA VAL A 98 -2.54 8.64 7.32
C VAL A 98 -1.39 9.32 6.59
N GLU A 99 -1.32 10.64 6.73
CA GLU A 99 -0.29 11.46 6.09
C GLU A 99 1.06 11.28 6.79
N ILE A 100 2.08 10.84 6.03
CA ILE A 100 3.46 10.82 6.50
C ILE A 100 4.11 12.11 6.05
N ARG A 101 4.03 13.13 6.91
CA ARG A 101 4.44 14.51 6.58
C ARG A 101 5.88 14.56 6.07
N GLY A 102 6.07 15.22 4.93
CA GLY A 102 7.36 15.36 4.27
C GLY A 102 7.83 14.13 3.48
N ALA A 103 7.22 12.95 3.66
CA ALA A 103 7.56 11.73 2.93
C ALA A 103 6.88 11.62 1.55
N GLY A 104 5.98 12.55 1.20
CA GLY A 104 5.25 12.54 -0.07
C GLY A 104 4.30 11.35 -0.21
N GLU A 105 3.82 10.80 0.90
CA GLU A 105 2.95 9.63 0.96
C GLU A 105 1.81 9.88 1.97
N THR A 106 0.62 9.42 1.61
CA THR A 106 -0.53 9.26 2.50
C THR A 106 -0.95 7.80 2.47
N MET A 107 -0.66 7.07 3.54
CA MET A 107 -1.06 5.68 3.69
C MET A 107 -2.57 5.57 3.92
N VAL A 108 -3.13 4.37 3.76
CA VAL A 108 -4.54 4.10 4.07
C VAL A 108 -4.64 3.20 5.30
N TRP A 109 -5.39 3.65 6.30
CA TRP A 109 -5.79 2.84 7.44
C TRP A 109 -7.22 2.33 7.25
N ILE A 110 -7.44 1.02 7.45
CA ILE A 110 -8.75 0.37 7.39
C ILE A 110 -9.10 -0.15 8.79
N PRO A 111 -9.83 0.63 9.61
CA PRO A 111 -10.08 0.29 11.02
C PRO A 111 -10.76 -1.06 11.22
N GLU A 112 -11.74 -1.40 10.37
CA GLU A 112 -12.52 -2.64 10.46
C GLU A 112 -11.63 -3.88 10.43
N HIS A 113 -10.62 -3.87 9.58
CA HIS A 113 -9.70 -4.99 9.42
C HIS A 113 -8.40 -4.81 10.18
N ARG A 114 -8.20 -3.66 10.82
CA ARG A 114 -6.93 -3.25 11.43
C ARG A 114 -5.77 -3.34 10.42
N ALA A 115 -6.02 -2.91 9.19
CA ALA A 115 -5.09 -3.04 8.07
C ALA A 115 -4.47 -1.70 7.70
N LEU A 116 -3.14 -1.65 7.64
CA LEU A 116 -2.40 -0.51 7.11
C LEU A 116 -1.96 -0.81 5.67
N VAL A 117 -2.19 0.13 4.76
CA VAL A 117 -1.80 0.04 3.34
C VAL A 117 -0.80 1.15 3.03
N PRO A 118 0.51 0.88 3.11
CA PRO A 118 1.54 1.80 2.67
C PRO A 118 1.72 1.76 1.14
N GLY A 119 2.19 2.87 0.59
CA GLY A 119 2.81 2.95 -0.73
C GLY A 119 4.25 2.45 -0.63
N ASP A 120 5.21 3.37 -0.65
CA ASP A 120 6.63 3.05 -0.76
C ASP A 120 7.44 3.20 0.51
N ARG A 121 6.95 3.87 1.57
CA ARG A 121 7.82 4.16 2.74
C ARG A 121 8.04 2.95 3.63
N LEU A 122 7.13 1.99 3.57
CA LEU A 122 7.25 0.66 4.17
C LEU A 122 7.16 -0.38 3.05
N ILE A 123 8.16 -1.25 2.98
CA ILE A 123 8.26 -2.33 1.98
C ILE A 123 8.61 -3.65 2.65
N GLY A 124 8.48 -4.76 1.92
CA GLY A 124 8.85 -6.08 2.40
C GLY A 124 10.35 -6.19 2.72
N ASP A 125 10.66 -6.98 3.75
CA ASP A 125 12.05 -7.26 4.16
C ASP A 125 12.62 -8.56 3.58
N GLU A 126 11.94 -9.17 2.61
CA GLU A 126 12.22 -10.49 2.02
C GLU A 126 12.09 -11.70 2.97
N ALA A 127 11.95 -11.47 4.27
CA ALA A 127 11.76 -12.49 5.31
C ALA A 127 10.29 -12.63 5.76
N GLY A 128 9.36 -11.99 5.04
CA GLY A 128 7.94 -11.97 5.36
C GLY A 128 7.55 -10.92 6.41
N GLY A 129 8.46 -10.03 6.75
CA GLY A 129 8.21 -8.85 7.56
C GLY A 129 8.21 -7.56 6.74
N VAL A 130 8.43 -6.45 7.43
CA VAL A 130 8.40 -5.10 6.88
C VAL A 130 9.67 -4.35 7.29
N ARG A 131 10.12 -3.47 6.42
CA ARG A 131 11.22 -2.53 6.67
C ARG A 131 10.89 -1.17 6.08
N MET A 132 11.61 -0.14 6.52
CA MET A 132 11.59 1.14 5.83
C MET A 132 12.24 1.01 4.44
N CYS A 133 11.78 1.83 3.49
CA CYS A 133 12.42 1.92 2.18
C CYS A 133 13.89 2.34 2.30
N PRO A 134 14.72 2.04 1.29
CA PRO A 134 16.08 2.55 1.24
C PRO A 134 16.13 4.10 1.20
N PRO A 135 17.21 4.75 1.70
CA PRO A 135 17.33 6.21 1.67
C PRO A 135 17.22 6.82 0.27
N SER A 136 17.74 6.15 -0.75
CA SER A 136 17.66 6.52 -2.18
C SER A 136 16.23 6.68 -2.69
N TRP A 137 15.24 5.98 -2.12
CA TRP A 137 13.83 6.08 -2.51
C TRP A 137 13.18 7.40 -2.05
N LEU A 138 13.86 8.16 -1.18
CA LEU A 138 13.43 9.48 -0.70
C LEU A 138 13.86 10.63 -1.63
N ARG A 139 14.34 10.35 -2.85
CA ARG A 139 14.81 11.38 -3.80
C ARG A 139 13.82 12.52 -4.11
N TYR A 140 12.53 12.31 -3.88
CA TYR A 140 11.47 13.30 -4.06
C TYR A 140 10.78 13.71 -2.75
N SER A 141 11.30 13.24 -1.62
CA SER A 141 10.83 13.58 -0.28
C SER A 141 11.61 14.78 0.26
N SER A 142 11.00 15.53 1.19
CA SER A 142 11.63 16.66 1.85
C SER A 142 12.31 16.28 3.17
N ILE A 143 12.37 14.99 3.51
CA ILE A 143 12.93 14.50 4.77
C ILE A 143 14.03 13.46 4.53
N ALA A 144 14.98 13.40 5.45
CA ALA A 144 16.01 12.39 5.51
C ALA A 144 15.47 11.04 6.02
N HIS A 145 16.28 9.99 5.94
CA HIS A 145 15.86 8.63 6.29
C HIS A 145 15.61 8.44 7.80
N ASP A 146 16.38 9.11 8.65
CA ASP A 146 16.15 9.18 10.08
C ASP A 146 14.88 9.97 10.43
N GLU A 147 14.65 11.09 9.76
CA GLU A 147 13.40 11.86 9.90
C GLU A 147 12.17 11.06 9.44
N LEU A 148 12.30 10.22 8.40
CA LEU A 148 11.24 9.30 7.99
C LEU A 148 10.87 8.33 9.11
N ARG A 149 11.86 7.81 9.85
CA ARG A 149 11.60 6.91 10.98
C ARG A 149 10.73 7.62 12.01
N GLU A 150 11.11 8.84 12.41
CA GLU A 150 10.34 9.64 13.36
C GLU A 150 8.92 9.94 12.85
N ALA A 151 8.77 10.22 11.55
CA ALA A 151 7.47 10.43 10.92
C ALA A 151 6.57 9.17 10.91
N LEU A 152 7.16 7.97 10.96
CA LEU A 152 6.44 6.70 11.01
C LEU A 152 6.12 6.22 12.43
N LEU A 153 6.78 6.74 13.47
CA LEU A 153 6.53 6.34 14.86
C LEU A 153 5.06 6.46 15.31
N PRO A 154 4.28 7.49 14.90
CA PRO A 154 2.86 7.58 15.26
C PRO A 154 2.01 6.40 14.77
N LEU A 155 2.46 5.63 13.77
CA LEU A 155 1.77 4.43 13.32
C LEU A 155 1.73 3.34 14.41
N LEU A 156 2.60 3.39 15.42
CA LEU A 156 2.62 2.45 16.55
C LEU A 156 1.45 2.68 17.53
N ASP A 157 0.76 3.83 17.44
CA ASP A 157 -0.47 4.07 18.20
C ASP A 157 -1.68 3.38 17.55
N LEU A 158 -1.56 2.99 16.28
CA LEU A 158 -2.61 2.25 15.58
C LEU A 158 -2.53 0.76 15.96
N PRO A 159 -3.69 0.10 16.13
CA PRO A 159 -3.74 -1.29 16.53
C PRO A 159 -3.53 -2.22 15.30
N VAL A 160 -2.46 -2.00 14.53
CA VAL A 160 -2.19 -2.66 13.24
C VAL A 160 -2.08 -4.17 13.39
N ASP A 161 -2.81 -4.90 12.56
CA ASP A 161 -2.80 -6.37 12.50
C ASP A 161 -2.31 -6.86 11.14
N LEU A 162 -2.72 -6.18 10.05
CA LEU A 162 -2.20 -6.44 8.70
C LEU A 162 -1.43 -5.23 8.17
N ILE A 163 -0.39 -5.50 7.37
CA ILE A 163 0.31 -4.51 6.56
C ILE A 163 0.28 -4.99 5.11
N LEU A 164 -0.48 -4.29 4.27
CA LEU A 164 -0.72 -4.66 2.87
C LEU A 164 0.24 -3.91 1.97
N LEU A 165 1.45 -4.44 1.83
CA LEU A 165 2.55 -3.78 1.13
C LEU A 165 2.32 -3.73 -0.38
N THR A 166 2.68 -2.58 -0.97
CA THR A 166 2.85 -2.41 -2.43
C THR A 166 4.03 -3.25 -2.93
N HIS A 167 5.19 -3.13 -2.29
CA HIS A 167 6.39 -3.88 -2.67
C HIS A 167 6.68 -4.95 -1.62
N GLY A 168 6.60 -6.23 -2.03
CA GLY A 168 6.82 -7.39 -1.18
C GLY A 168 5.53 -8.09 -0.72
N GLU A 169 5.71 -9.11 0.11
CA GLU A 169 4.60 -9.89 0.68
C GLU A 169 3.90 -9.12 1.81
N PRO A 170 2.58 -9.28 2.00
CA PRO A 170 1.86 -8.63 3.08
C PRO A 170 2.18 -9.30 4.42
N VAL A 171 2.17 -8.52 5.50
CA VAL A 171 2.13 -9.05 6.87
C VAL A 171 0.66 -9.32 7.21
N LEU A 172 0.30 -10.57 7.48
CA LEU A 172 -1.11 -10.99 7.67
C LEU A 172 -1.51 -11.20 9.13
N THR A 173 -0.53 -11.19 10.04
CA THR A 173 -0.70 -11.31 11.50
C THR A 173 0.38 -10.52 12.22
N ASP A 174 0.09 -10.00 13.41
CA ASP A 174 1.05 -9.29 14.27
C ASP A 174 1.72 -8.09 13.58
N GLY A 175 0.97 -7.37 12.73
CA GLY A 175 1.44 -6.20 12.00
C GLY A 175 2.08 -5.14 12.90
N HIS A 176 1.51 -4.87 14.08
CA HIS A 176 2.09 -3.95 15.06
C HIS A 176 3.51 -4.34 15.48
N ALA A 177 3.74 -5.62 15.78
CA ALA A 177 5.07 -6.10 16.15
C ALA A 177 6.06 -6.06 14.98
N ALA A 178 5.58 -6.32 13.75
CA ALA A 178 6.39 -6.17 12.55
C ALA A 178 6.80 -4.71 12.31
N LEU A 179 5.86 -3.78 12.47
CA LEU A 179 6.10 -2.34 12.37
C LEU A 179 7.07 -1.86 13.46
N GLU A 180 6.90 -2.30 14.70
CA GLU A 180 7.82 -1.96 15.80
C GLU A 180 9.25 -2.39 15.45
N ARG A 181 9.45 -3.62 14.97
CA ARG A 181 10.77 -4.11 14.55
C ARG A 181 11.37 -3.28 13.42
N ALA A 182 10.57 -2.91 12.42
CA ALA A 182 11.00 -2.10 11.29
C ALA A 182 11.49 -0.70 11.71
N LEU A 183 10.86 -0.14 12.75
CA LEU A 183 11.16 1.20 13.24
C LEU A 183 12.23 1.23 14.34
N ARG A 184 12.75 0.07 14.78
CA ARG A 184 13.88 0.04 15.75
C ARG A 184 15.12 0.73 15.18
N PRO A 185 15.84 1.53 15.99
CA PRO A 185 17.14 2.06 15.58
C PRO A 185 18.10 0.91 15.25
N ILE A 186 18.87 1.06 14.18
CA ILE A 186 19.97 0.14 13.89
C ILE A 186 21.06 0.44 14.93
N ALA A 187 21.49 -0.58 15.68
CA ALA A 187 22.60 -0.45 16.62
C ALA A 187 23.87 -0.04 15.86
N LYS A 188 24.55 1.01 16.33
CA LYS A 188 25.82 1.49 15.76
C LYS A 188 26.95 0.50 16.02
#